data_AF-A0A0C2ZBQ8-F1
#
_entry.id   AF-A0A0C2ZBQ8-F1
#
_cell.length_a   1.000
_cell.length_b   1.000
_cell.length_c   1.000
_cell.angle_alpha   90.00
_cell.angle_beta   90.00
_cell.angle_gamma   90.00
#
_symmetry.space_group_name_H-M   'P 1'
#
loop_
_entity.id
_entity.type
_entity.pdbx_description
1 polymer ?
#
loop_
_entity_poly.entity_id
_entity_poly.type
_entity_poly.pdbx_seq_one_letter_code
_entity_poly.pdbx_strand_id
1 'polypeptide(L)' 'MKKLSLTISGNKYEITLEEDFASFIIKDLEESGISFARDNNPSNLLKAYLKIAKKSNSYEDEIELLIETLDSI' A
#
# COMPACT_ATOMS: atom_id res chain seq x y z
N MET A 1 16.24 -6.78 -3.22
CA MET A 1 15.55 -6.62 -1.91
C MET A 1 15.92 -5.26 -1.33
N LYS A 2 14.94 -4.51 -0.82
CA LYS A 2 15.07 -3.17 -0.26
C LYS A 2 14.51 -3.13 1.16
N LYS A 3 15.25 -2.52 2.08
CA LYS A 3 14.86 -2.36 3.48
C LYS A 3 14.12 -1.05 3.68
N LEU A 4 13.01 -1.11 4.40
CA LEU A 4 12.16 0.01 4.77
C LEU A 4 12.16 0.15 6.29
N SER A 5 12.13 1.38 6.78
CA SER A 5 12.09 1.67 8.21
C SER A 5 11.05 2.74 8.49
N LEU A 6 10.09 2.44 9.35
CA LEU A 6 9.02 3.36 9.74
C LEU A 6 8.97 3.45 11.27
N THR A 7 8.73 4.65 11.78
CA THR A 7 8.45 4.85 13.19
C THR A 7 6.96 5.14 13.35
N ILE A 8 6.28 4.37 14.20
CA ILE A 8 4.84 4.49 14.47
C ILE A 8 4.63 4.45 15.98
N SER A 9 4.04 5.51 16.54
CA SER A 9 3.84 5.67 17.98
C SER A 9 5.10 5.37 18.79
N GLY A 10 6.24 5.91 18.36
CA GLY A 10 7.54 5.75 19.01
C GLY A 10 8.21 4.38 18.80
N ASN A 11 7.57 3.44 18.10
CA ASN A 11 8.14 2.13 17.79
C ASN A 11 8.71 2.10 16.37
N LYS A 12 9.96 1.65 16.23
CA LYS A 12 10.59 1.50 14.92
C LYS A 12 10.33 0.09 14.38
N TYR A 13 9.79 0.04 13.17
CA TYR A 13 9.53 -1.18 12.41
C TYR A 13 10.45 -1.23 11.20
N GLU A 14 11.02 -2.39 10.93
CA GLU A 14 11.87 -2.62 9.76
C GLU A 14 11.33 -3.78 8.94
N ILE A 15 11.19 -3.58 7.64
CA ILE A 15 10.60 -4.54 6.71
C ILE A 15 11.50 -4.63 5.48
N THR A 16 11.71 -5.84 4.96
CA THR A 16 12.49 -6.06 3.75
C THR A 16 11.56 -6.56 2.65
N LEU A 17 11.50 -5.84 1.53
CA LEU A 17 10.63 -6.13 0.39
C LEU A 17 11.45 -6.28 -0.90
N GLU A 18 10.83 -6.80 -1.95
CA GLU A 18 11.40 -6.72 -3.30
C GLU A 18 11.49 -5.27 -3.78
N GLU A 19 12.39 -4.98 -4.71
CA GLU A 19 12.78 -3.60 -5.02
C GLU A 19 11.66 -2.78 -5.69
N ASP A 20 10.99 -3.38 -6.68
CA ASP A 20 9.87 -2.77 -7.37
C ASP A 20 8.69 -2.58 -6.43
N PHE A 21 8.39 -3.61 -5.63
CA PHE A 21 7.32 -3.55 -4.64
C PHE A 21 7.60 -2.51 -3.55
N ALA A 22 8.84 -2.42 -3.07
CA ALA A 22 9.25 -1.40 -2.10
C ALA A 22 9.06 0.01 -2.66
N SER A 23 9.39 0.23 -3.94
CA SER A 23 9.23 1.54 -4.58
C SER A 23 7.76 1.94 -4.71
N PHE A 24 6.89 0.98 -5.03
CA PHE A 24 5.44 1.17 -5.01
C PHE A 24 4.92 1.53 -3.60
N ILE A 25 5.30 0.75 -2.59
CA ILE A 25 4.86 0.96 -1.20
C ILE A 25 5.33 2.31 -0.66
N ILE A 26 6.58 2.72 -0.91
CA ILE A 26 7.10 4.03 -0.48
C ILE A 26 6.22 5.16 -1.02
N LYS A 27 5.97 5.13 -2.33
CA LYS A 27 5.20 6.18 -3.00
C LYS A 27 3.78 6.25 -2.45
N ASP A 28 3.08 5.12 -2.31
CA ASP A 28 1.70 5.14 -1.82
C ASP A 28 1.60 5.56 -0.34
N LEU A 29 2.57 5.18 0.49
CA LEU A 29 2.66 5.63 1.89
C LEU A 29 2.90 7.14 1.99
N GLU A 30 3.83 7.68 1.20
CA GLU A 30 4.09 9.13 1.15
C GLU A 30 2.86 9.92 0.68
N GLU A 31 2.18 9.45 -0.37
CA GLU A 31 0.91 10.02 -0.84
C GLU A 31 -0.20 9.96 0.23
N SER A 32 -0.11 8.99 1.15
CA SER A 32 -1.06 8.83 2.27
C SER A 32 -0.64 9.60 3.53
N GLY A 33 0.40 10.44 3.44
CA GLY A 33 0.88 11.30 4.52
C GLY A 33 1.76 10.60 5.56
N ILE A 34 2.20 9.38 5.27
CA ILE A 34 3.22 8.68 6.07
C ILE A 34 4.59 9.23 5.70
N SER A 35 5.44 9.42 6.70
CA SER A 35 6.81 9.88 6.51
C SER A 35 7.81 8.89 7.10
N PHE A 36 8.84 8.56 6.33
CA PHE A 36 9.95 7.72 6.76
C PHE A 36 10.96 8.45 7.66
N ALA A 37 10.84 9.79 7.77
CA ALA A 37 11.78 10.63 8.52
C ALA A 37 11.30 11.02 9.92
N ARG A 38 10.04 10.74 10.28
CA ARG A 38 9.44 11.09 11.58
C ARG A 38 8.55 9.98 12.12
N ASP A 39 8.14 10.14 13.37
CA ASP A 39 7.11 9.30 13.97
C ASP A 39 5.74 9.55 13.31
N ASN A 40 4.99 8.48 13.08
CA ASN A 40 3.70 8.51 12.42
C ASN A 40 2.59 8.16 13.40
N ASN A 41 1.46 8.86 13.29
CA ASN A 41 0.26 8.49 14.01
C ASN A 41 -0.35 7.21 13.40
N PRO A 42 -0.73 6.20 14.21
CA PRO A 42 -1.36 4.97 13.72
C PRO A 42 -2.58 5.20 12.81
N SER A 43 -3.32 6.29 13.02
CA SER A 43 -4.47 6.64 12.17
C SER A 43 -4.06 6.91 10.70
N ASN A 44 -2.86 7.42 10.44
CA ASN A 44 -2.36 7.60 9.07
C ASN A 44 -2.08 6.25 8.41
N LEU A 45 -1.57 5.28 9.18
CA LEU A 45 -1.28 3.95 8.67
C LEU A 45 -2.59 3.21 8.33
N LEU A 46 -3.60 3.32 9.20
CA LEU A 46 -4.92 2.76 8.94
C LEU A 46 -5.55 3.36 7.67
N LYS A 47 -5.45 4.68 7.47
CA LYS A 47 -5.92 5.34 6.24
C LYS A 47 -5.19 4.84 4.99
N ALA A 48 -3.87 4.72 5.05
CA ALA A 48 -3.07 4.19 3.95
C ALA A 48 -3.48 2.75 3.60
N TYR A 49 -3.65 1.90 4.62
CA TYR A 49 -4.14 0.53 4.44
C TYR A 49 -5.52 0.50 3.77
N LEU A 50 -6.50 1.26 4.29
CA LEU A 50 -7.86 1.28 3.73
C LEU A 50 -7.89 1.80 2.28
N LYS A 51 -7.01 2.75 1.92
CA LYS A 51 -6.85 3.23 0.54
C LYS A 51 -6.40 2.09 -0.38
N ILE A 52 -5.40 1.31 0.03
CA ILE A 52 -4.90 0.15 -0.74
C ILE A 52 -5.96 -0.94 -0.82
N ALA A 53 -6.62 -1.27 0.29
CA ALA A 53 -7.67 -2.28 0.33
C ALA A 53 -8.82 -1.94 -0.64
N LYS A 54 -9.23 -0.66 -0.68
CA LYS A 54 -10.23 -0.19 -1.65
C LYS A 54 -9.76 -0.36 -3.10
N LYS A 55 -8.51 0.04 -3.42
CA LYS A 55 -7.95 -0.15 -4.77
C LYS A 55 -7.96 -1.63 -5.17
N SER A 56 -7.55 -2.52 -4.25
CA SER A 56 -7.53 -3.97 -4.49
C SER A 56 -8.93 -4.51 -4.78
N ASN A 57 -9.93 -4.13 -3.96
CA ASN A 57 -11.32 -4.54 -4.20
C ASN A 57 -11.83 -4.06 -5.55
N SER A 58 -11.55 -2.81 -5.93
CA SER A 58 -11.97 -2.29 -7.24
C SER A 58 -11.29 -3.01 -8.41
N TYR A 59 -10.02 -3.42 -8.26
CA TYR A 59 -9.35 -4.21 -9.29
C TYR A 59 -9.91 -5.63 -9.41
N GLU A 60 -10.35 -6.25 -8.32
CA GLU A 60 -11.05 -7.53 -8.37
C GLU A 60 -12.35 -7.41 -9.18
N ASP A 61 -13.16 -6.38 -8.90
CA ASP A 61 -14.39 -6.09 -9.63
C ASP A 61 -14.13 -5.83 -11.14
N GLU A 62 -13.09 -5.06 -11.47
CA GLU A 62 -12.71 -4.75 -12.86
C GLU A 62 -12.21 -5.99 -13.62
N ILE A 63 -11.47 -6.88 -12.95
CA ILE A 63 -10.98 -8.13 -13.53
C ILE A 63 -12.16 -9.08 -13.80
N GLU A 64 -13.10 -9.19 -12.86
CA GLU A 64 -14.29 -10.04 -13.03
C GLU A 64 -15.12 -9.58 -14.24
N LEU A 65 -15.39 -8.28 -14.36
CA LEU A 65 -16.08 -7.69 -15.51
C LEU A 65 -15.36 -7.98 -16.84
N LEU A 66 -14.02 -7.91 -16.84
CA LEU A 66 -13.22 -8.21 -18.03
C LEU A 66 -13.34 -9.68 -18.44
N ILE A 67 -13.32 -10.60 -17.48
CA ILE A 67 -13.50 -12.04 -17.72
C ILE A 67 -14.90 -12.30 -18.30
N GLU A 68 -15.95 -11.76 -17.69
CA GLU A 68 -17.33 -11.91 -18.17
C GLU A 68 -17.49 -11.41 -19.61
N THR A 69 -16.84 -10.29 -19.93
CA THR A 69 -16.87 -9.71 -21.29
C THR A 69 -16.17 -10.62 -22.29
N LEU A 70 -15.02 -11.21 -21.94
CA LEU A 70 -14.28 -12.12 -22.81
C LEU A 70 -15.02 -13.44 -23.04
N ASP A 71 -15.69 -13.98 -22.01
CA ASP A 71 -16.48 -15.22 -22.12
C ASP A 71 -17.77 -15.02 -22.94
N SER A 72 -18.22 -13.78 -23.09
CA SER A 72 -19.42 -13.42 -23.87
C SER A 72 -19.13 -13.16 -25.36
N ILE A 73 -17.87 -13.23 -25.80
CA ILE A 73 -17.40 -13.05 -27.18
C ILE A 73 -17.13 -14.40 -27.83
#